data_AF-A0A7W6F7X5-F1
#
_entry.id   AF-A0A7W6F7X5-F1
#
_cell.length_a   1.000
_cell.length_b   1.000
_cell.length_c   1.000
_cell.angle_alpha   90.00
_cell.angle_beta   90.00
_cell.angle_gamma   90.00
#
_symmetry.space_group_name_H-M   'P 1'
#
loop_
_entity.id
_entity.type
_entity.pdbx_description
1 polymer ?
#
loop_
_entity_poly.entity_id
_entity_poly.type
_entity_poly.pdbx_seq_one_letter_code
_entity_poly.pdbx_strand_id
1 'polypeptide(L)'
;MRTIPLSPSSSAPPIAESAAERRGLDRKTVLIPAIAVCPDGIEYRCVLRDMSTTGARIGIPGRNRLPQRFKLVTGNRPSGFPMRLAWQRGDLAGLILEQDEAEPAPKAG
;
A
#
# COMPACT_ATOMS: atom_id res chain seq x y z
N MET A 1 -11.47 62.59 21.18
CA MET A 1 -11.00 62.96 19.83
C MET A 1 -10.07 61.88 19.29
N ARG A 2 -10.56 61.09 18.33
CA ARG A 2 -9.91 60.56 17.10
C ARG A 2 -10.54 59.23 16.73
N THR A 3 -11.33 59.30 15.67
CA THR A 3 -11.83 58.18 14.85
C THR A 3 -10.76 57.75 13.86
N ILE A 4 -10.56 56.45 13.66
CA ILE A 4 -9.92 55.83 12.48
C ILE A 4 -10.39 54.37 12.37
N PRO A 5 -10.44 53.74 11.17
CA PRO A 5 -11.70 53.39 10.52
C PRO A 5 -11.86 51.88 10.20
N LEU A 6 -13.06 51.53 9.69
CA LEU A 6 -13.45 50.24 9.11
C LEU A 6 -12.50 49.76 7.99
N SER A 7 -12.08 48.48 8.03
CA SER A 7 -12.28 47.51 6.94
C SER A 7 -11.69 46.12 7.29
N PRO A 8 -12.38 45.01 6.95
CA PRO A 8 -11.88 43.65 7.15
C PRO A 8 -11.00 43.23 5.97
N SER A 9 -9.70 43.01 6.21
CA SER A 9 -8.82 42.43 5.19
C SER A 9 -8.71 40.92 5.41
N SER A 10 -9.48 40.22 4.59
CA SER A 10 -9.28 38.82 4.24
C SER A 10 -7.82 38.59 3.82
N SER A 11 -7.10 37.81 4.60
CA SER A 11 -6.07 36.93 4.06
C SER A 11 -5.97 35.71 4.96
N ALA A 12 -6.98 34.85 4.86
CA ALA A 12 -6.72 33.43 5.05
C ALA A 12 -5.74 33.02 3.93
N PRO A 13 -4.56 32.45 4.23
CA PRO A 13 -3.98 31.52 3.30
C PRO A 13 -4.93 30.31 3.23
N PRO A 14 -5.52 30.02 2.05
CA PRO A 14 -6.16 28.74 1.86
C PRO A 14 -5.05 27.69 1.94
N ILE A 15 -5.31 26.64 2.74
CA ILE A 15 -4.68 25.32 2.60
C ILE A 15 -3.14 25.33 2.55
N ALA A 16 -2.52 25.49 3.72
CA ALA A 16 -1.47 24.55 4.09
C ALA A 16 -2.14 23.17 4.26
N GLU A 17 -2.55 22.60 3.14
CA GLU A 17 -3.02 21.23 3.03
C GLU A 17 -1.93 20.37 3.62
N SER A 18 -2.24 19.85 4.80
CA SER A 18 -1.58 18.75 5.43
C SER A 18 -1.23 17.70 4.38
N ALA A 19 -0.02 17.79 3.84
CA ALA A 19 0.61 16.74 3.03
C ALA A 19 0.75 15.43 3.84
N ALA A 20 0.39 15.47 5.13
CA ALA A 20 0.28 14.36 6.05
C ALA A 20 -1.07 13.60 5.99
N GLU A 21 -2.17 14.14 5.42
CA GLU A 21 -3.52 13.60 5.67
C GLU A 21 -4.27 13.06 4.44
N ARG A 22 -3.57 12.73 3.35
CA ARG A 22 -4.16 11.99 2.19
C ARG A 22 -3.51 10.63 1.91
N ARG A 23 -2.68 10.10 2.82
CA ARG A 23 -2.02 8.78 2.68
C ARG A 23 -2.39 7.77 3.78
N GLY A 24 -3.60 7.89 4.35
CA GLY A 24 -4.03 7.16 5.54
C GLY A 24 -5.37 6.42 5.47
N LEU A 25 -5.91 6.09 4.29
CA LEU A 25 -7.17 5.34 4.19
C LEU A 25 -6.88 3.83 4.03
N ASP A 26 -7.07 3.12 5.14
CA ASP A 26 -7.20 1.65 5.27
C ASP A 26 -5.92 0.81 5.28
N ARG A 27 -4.87 1.29 5.95
CA ARG A 27 -3.77 0.41 6.39
C ARG A 27 -4.18 -0.36 7.64
N LYS A 28 -4.95 -1.44 7.47
CA LYS A 28 -5.26 -2.34 8.58
C LYS A 28 -3.95 -3.02 9.00
N THR A 29 -3.44 -2.67 10.19
CA THR A 29 -2.28 -3.37 10.78
C THR A 29 -2.72 -4.78 11.11
N VAL A 30 -2.48 -5.67 10.16
CA VAL A 30 -2.81 -7.08 10.25
C VAL A 30 -1.51 -7.83 10.47
N LEU A 31 -1.52 -8.88 11.30
CA LEU A 31 -0.42 -9.83 11.39
C LEU A 31 -0.89 -11.12 10.75
N ILE A 32 -1.11 -11.07 9.44
CA ILE A 32 -1.66 -12.22 8.70
C ILE A 32 -0.49 -13.08 8.22
N PRO A 33 -0.45 -14.39 8.57
CA PRO A 33 0.51 -15.29 7.98
C PRO A 33 0.26 -15.39 6.47
N ALA A 34 1.32 -15.19 5.70
CA ALA A 34 1.28 -15.20 4.24
C ALA A 34 2.48 -15.99 3.67
N ILE A 35 2.33 -16.47 2.45
CA ILE A 35 3.36 -17.19 1.72
C ILE A 35 3.61 -16.46 0.40
N ALA A 36 4.85 -16.03 0.18
CA ALA A 36 5.29 -15.52 -1.10
C ALA A 36 5.75 -16.69 -1.97
N VAL A 37 4.95 -17.02 -2.99
CA VAL A 37 5.19 -18.10 -3.94
C VAL A 37 5.91 -17.53 -5.16
N CYS A 38 7.18 -17.87 -5.30
CA CYS A 38 8.05 -17.42 -6.39
C CYS A 38 7.79 -18.23 -7.67
N PRO A 39 8.06 -17.67 -8.86
CA PRO A 39 7.93 -18.40 -10.12
C PRO A 39 8.87 -19.61 -10.21
N ASP A 40 10.01 -19.59 -9.51
CA ASP A 40 10.95 -20.70 -9.39
C ASP A 40 10.45 -21.85 -8.49
N GLY A 41 9.23 -21.75 -7.94
CA GLY A 41 8.65 -22.74 -7.02
C GLY A 41 9.11 -22.59 -5.57
N ILE A 42 9.98 -21.61 -5.28
CA ILE A 42 10.43 -21.32 -3.91
C ILE A 42 9.32 -20.58 -3.14
N GLU A 43 9.02 -21.04 -1.94
CA GLU A 43 8.02 -20.46 -1.06
C GLU A 43 8.67 -19.81 0.16
N TYR A 44 8.33 -18.55 0.41
CA TYR A 44 8.80 -17.83 1.58
C TYR A 44 7.67 -17.52 2.54
N ARG A 45 7.79 -18.04 3.77
CA ARG A 45 6.90 -17.67 4.86
C ARG A 45 7.16 -16.22 5.26
N CYS A 46 6.11 -15.42 5.25
CA CYS A 46 6.16 -14.01 5.57
C CYS A 46 4.92 -13.62 6.39
N VAL A 47 4.98 -12.45 7.01
CA VAL A 47 3.85 -11.90 7.75
C VAL A 47 3.43 -10.65 7.03
N LEU A 48 2.21 -10.64 6.48
CA LEU A 48 1.60 -9.42 5.99
C LEU A 48 1.38 -8.51 7.18
N ARG A 49 2.02 -7.33 7.16
CA ARG A 49 1.99 -6.30 8.21
C ARG A 49 1.04 -5.15 7.88
N ASP A 50 0.88 -4.89 6.59
CA ASP A 50 0.12 -3.75 6.07
C ASP A 50 -0.49 -4.18 4.73
N MET A 51 -1.77 -3.87 4.52
CA MET A 51 -2.42 -4.06 3.23
C MET A 51 -3.12 -2.76 2.85
N SER A 52 -3.06 -2.40 1.59
CA SER A 52 -3.80 -1.30 0.98
C SER A 52 -4.36 -1.76 -0.36
N THR A 53 -5.28 -1.00 -0.95
CA THR A 53 -5.90 -1.34 -2.25
C THR A 53 -4.90 -1.52 -3.39
N THR A 54 -3.73 -0.86 -3.30
CA THR A 54 -2.70 -0.85 -4.35
C THR A 54 -1.43 -1.62 -3.98
N GLY A 55 -1.32 -2.16 -2.77
CA GLY A 55 -0.07 -2.76 -2.33
C GLY A 55 -0.10 -3.33 -0.92
N ALA A 56 1.03 -3.89 -0.51
CA ALA A 56 1.17 -4.57 0.75
C ALA A 56 2.57 -4.35 1.33
N ARG A 57 2.70 -4.39 2.66
CA ARG A 57 3.99 -4.51 3.33
C ARG A 57 4.04 -5.84 4.04
N ILE A 58 5.09 -6.60 3.79
CA ILE A 58 5.33 -7.89 4.42
C ILE A 58 6.62 -7.84 5.24
N GLY A 59 6.63 -8.58 6.36
CA GLY A 59 7.83 -8.95 7.08
C GLY A 59 8.33 -10.29 6.56
N ILE A 60 9.57 -10.32 6.09
CA ILE A 60 10.24 -11.51 5.58
C ILE A 60 11.70 -11.47 6.01
N PRO A 61 12.30 -12.57 6.49
CA PRO A 61 13.70 -12.56 6.91
C PRO A 61 14.61 -12.03 5.80
N GLY A 62 15.49 -11.07 6.12
CA GLY A 62 16.28 -10.33 5.11
C GLY A 62 17.26 -11.17 4.27
N ARG A 63 17.52 -12.42 4.69
CA ARG A 63 18.27 -13.42 3.91
C ARG A 63 17.48 -13.96 2.71
N ASN A 64 16.15 -13.90 2.77
CA ASN A 64 15.25 -14.40 1.74
C ASN A 64 15.06 -13.29 0.71
N ARG A 65 15.75 -13.39 -0.43
CA ARG A 65 15.56 -12.45 -1.54
C ARG A 65 14.28 -12.79 -2.29
N LEU A 66 13.35 -11.83 -2.31
CA LEU A 66 12.14 -11.96 -3.10
C LEU A 66 12.45 -11.64 -4.57
N PRO A 67 11.88 -12.39 -5.52
CA PRO A 67 11.96 -12.04 -6.93
C PRO A 67 11.15 -10.76 -7.20
N GLN A 68 11.35 -10.19 -8.40
CA GLN A 68 10.62 -9.01 -8.85
C GLN A 68 9.10 -9.24 -8.86
N ARG A 69 8.61 -10.41 -9.29
CA ARG A 69 7.18 -10.74 -9.34
C ARG A 69 6.95 -12.09 -8.69
N PHE A 70 5.89 -12.18 -7.90
CA PHE A 70 5.50 -13.41 -7.20
C PHE A 70 4.02 -13.35 -6.81
N LYS A 71 3.47 -14.47 -6.34
CA LYS A 71 2.12 -14.51 -5.79
C LYS A 71 2.16 -14.47 -4.28
N LEU A 72 1.43 -13.53 -3.68
CA LEU A 72 1.26 -13.47 -2.23
C LEU A 72 -0.02 -14.23 -1.83
N VAL A 73 0.15 -15.41 -1.26
CA VAL A 73 -0.94 -16.25 -0.76
C VAL A 73 -1.20 -15.94 0.71
N THR A 74 -2.47 -15.82 1.08
CA THR A 74 -2.90 -15.66 2.48
C THR A 74 -3.96 -16.71 2.80
N GLY A 75 -4.16 -17.03 4.08
CA GLY A 75 -5.18 -18.02 4.47
C GLY A 75 -6.60 -17.69 3.96
N ASN A 76 -6.92 -16.40 3.79
CA ASN A 76 -8.22 -15.95 3.28
C ASN A 76 -8.32 -15.96 1.75
N ARG A 77 -7.18 -16.02 1.04
CA ARG A 77 -7.10 -15.98 -0.43
C ARG A 77 -6.07 -17.01 -0.91
N PRO A 78 -6.47 -18.28 -1.06
CA PRO A 78 -5.56 -19.35 -1.50
C PRO A 78 -5.08 -19.16 -2.94
N SER A 79 -5.87 -18.47 -3.79
CA SER A 79 -5.47 -18.12 -5.17
C SER A 79 -4.25 -17.18 -5.25
N GLY A 80 -3.93 -16.49 -4.15
CA GLY A 80 -2.88 -15.49 -4.07
C GLY A 80 -3.19 -14.21 -4.83
N PHE A 81 -2.43 -13.17 -4.53
CA PHE A 81 -2.44 -11.91 -5.26
C PHE A 81 -1.15 -11.77 -6.05
N PRO A 82 -1.19 -11.45 -7.36
CA PRO A 82 0.02 -11.11 -8.10
C PRO A 82 0.59 -9.82 -7.54
N MET A 83 1.85 -9.88 -7.12
CA MET A 83 2.53 -8.80 -6.44
C MET A 83 3.91 -8.59 -7.06
N ARG A 84 4.28 -7.32 -7.20
CA ARG A 84 5.62 -6.91 -7.59
C ARG A 84 6.38 -6.33 -6.41
N LEU A 85 7.62 -6.75 -6.24
CA LEU A 85 8.53 -6.20 -5.26
C LEU A 85 8.88 -4.76 -5.64
N ALA A 86 8.44 -3.80 -4.83
CA ALA A 86 8.80 -2.39 -5.00
C ALA A 86 10.14 -2.08 -4.32
N TRP A 87 10.34 -2.64 -3.13
CA TRP A 87 11.57 -2.50 -2.37
C TRP A 87 11.69 -3.63 -1.36
N GLN A 88 12.92 -3.98 -1.01
CA GLN A 88 13.24 -4.85 0.11
C GLN A 88 14.36 -4.22 0.91
N ARG A 89 14.17 -4.05 2.22
CA ARG A 89 15.17 -3.48 3.13
C ARG A 89 15.15 -4.22 4.46
N GLY A 90 16.24 -4.92 4.77
CA GLY A 90 16.32 -5.77 5.96
C GLY A 90 15.20 -6.81 5.93
N ASP A 91 14.47 -6.92 7.04
CA ASP A 91 13.38 -7.88 7.21
C ASP A 91 12.01 -7.39 6.71
N LEU A 92 11.98 -6.32 5.93
CA LEU A 92 10.76 -5.72 5.39
C LEU A 92 10.81 -5.64 3.87
N ALA A 93 9.68 -5.92 3.24
CA ALA A 93 9.48 -5.71 1.82
C ALA A 93 8.17 -4.98 1.56
N GLY A 94 8.22 -4.02 0.64
CA GLY A 94 7.05 -3.34 0.10
C GLY A 94 6.69 -3.90 -1.26
N LEU A 95 5.41 -4.20 -1.42
CA LEU A 95 4.83 -4.86 -2.57
C LEU A 95 3.79 -3.94 -3.21
N ILE A 96 3.72 -3.99 -4.53
CA ILE A 96 2.69 -3.33 -5.33
C ILE A 96 1.81 -4.44 -5.91
N LEU A 97 0.50 -4.30 -5.76
CA LEU A 97 -0.45 -5.20 -6.41
C LEU A 97 -0.29 -5.04 -7.92
N GLU A 98 0.06 -6.12 -8.60
CA GLU A 98 -0.05 -6.14 -10.06
C GLU A 98 -1.49 -6.48 -10.40
N GLN A 99 -2.12 -5.66 -11.24
CA GLN A 99 -3.37 -6.06 -11.85
C GLN A 99 -3.04 -7.23 -12.77
N ASP A 100 -3.43 -8.43 -12.34
CA ASP A 100 -3.73 -9.48 -13.31
C ASP A 100 -4.86 -8.86 -14.15
N GLU A 101 -4.65 -8.68 -15.44
CA GLU A 101 -5.69 -8.25 -16.37
C GLU A 101 -6.70 -9.40 -16.55
N ALA A 102 -7.34 -9.81 -15.45
CA ALA A 102 -8.46 -10.71 -15.42
C ALA A 102 -9.72 -9.86 -15.58
N GLU A 103 -10.05 -9.65 -16.86
CA GLU A 103 -11.31 -9.17 -17.42
C GLU A 103 -11.63 -7.68 -17.19
N PRO A 104 -11.74 -6.87 -18.28
CA PRO A 104 -12.21 -5.50 -18.16
C PRO A 104 -13.66 -5.54 -17.66
N ALA A 105 -13.92 -4.91 -16.51
CA ALA A 105 -15.26 -4.68 -16.01
C ALA A 105 -16.18 -4.23 -17.16
N PRO A 106 -17.29 -4.93 -17.43
CA PRO A 106 -18.19 -4.51 -18.50
C PRO A 106 -18.72 -3.13 -18.11
N LYS A 107 -18.37 -2.12 -18.90
CA LYS A 107 -19.03 -0.82 -18.83
C LYS A 107 -20.48 -1.09 -19.25
N ALA A 108 -21.37 -1.27 -18.28
CA ALA A 108 -22.80 -1.23 -18.50
C ALA A 108 -23.14 0.15 -19.07
N GLY A 109 -23.80 0.16 -20.22
CA GLY A 109 -24.18 1.36 -20.98
C GLY A 109 -25.47 2.00 -20.51
#